data_AF-A0A850MM54-F1
#
_entry.id   AF-A0A850MM54-F1
#
_cell.length_a   1.000
_cell.length_b   1.000
_cell.length_c   1.000
_cell.angle_alpha   90.00
_cell.angle_beta   90.00
_cell.angle_gamma   90.00
#
_symmetry.space_group_name_H-M   'P 1'
#
loop_
_entity.id
_entity.type
_entity.pdbx_description
1 polymer ?
#
loop_
_entity_poly.entity_id
_entity_poly.type
_entity_poly.pdbx_seq_one_letter_code
_entity_poly.pdbx_strand_id
1 'polypeptide(L)'
;MVYEIRENKQFKKDRKKYSSNFKQINAIIQDLKEDPFRYGSLMQSKSHKGIRHERITKNLRLYFSICEECNEYRIDPTPYCHLCPPEIENKVFLHTIVTHGKQDKIRR
;
A
#
# COMPACT_ATOMS: atom_id res chain seq x y z
N MET A 1 -12.11 -2.15 15.11
CA MET A 1 -12.68 -2.05 13.75
C MET A 1 -11.73 -2.81 12.84
N VAL A 2 -12.21 -3.72 11.99
CA VAL A 2 -11.32 -4.57 11.15
C VAL A 2 -11.32 -4.03 9.73
N TYR A 3 -10.14 -3.73 9.20
CA TYR A 3 -9.97 -3.25 7.84
C TYR A 3 -9.99 -4.41 6.83
N GLU A 4 -10.71 -4.22 5.73
CA GLU A 4 -10.69 -5.17 4.62
C GLU A 4 -9.46 -4.93 3.73
N ILE A 5 -8.66 -5.97 3.51
CA ILE A 5 -7.50 -5.91 2.63
C ILE A 5 -7.90 -6.23 1.19
N ARG A 6 -7.57 -5.33 0.26
CA ARG A 6 -7.71 -5.52 -1.18
C ARG A 6 -6.35 -5.61 -1.83
N GLU A 7 -6.18 -6.60 -2.69
CA GLU A 7 -4.92 -6.87 -3.41
C GLU A 7 -5.12 -6.66 -4.91
N ASN A 8 -4.26 -5.88 -5.57
CA ASN A 8 -4.24 -5.86 -7.04
C ASN A 8 -3.44 -7.04 -7.62
N LYS A 9 -3.53 -7.18 -8.95
CA LYS A 9 -2.79 -8.23 -9.70
C LYS A 9 -1.27 -8.09 -9.53
N GLN A 10 -0.74 -6.88 -9.40
CA GLN A 10 0.70 -6.64 -9.27
C GLN A 10 1.23 -7.12 -7.92
N PHE A 11 0.55 -6.77 -6.83
CA PHE A 11 0.84 -7.25 -5.49
C PHE A 11 0.83 -8.77 -5.41
N LYS A 12 -0.15 -9.45 -6.03
CA LYS A 12 -0.18 -10.91 -6.08
C LYS A 12 1.06 -11.50 -6.76
N LYS A 13 1.54 -10.89 -7.84
CA LYS A 13 2.80 -11.28 -8.51
C LYS A 13 4.00 -11.02 -7.60
N ASP A 14 4.05 -9.88 -6.95
CA ASP A 14 5.15 -9.50 -6.06
C ASP A 14 5.22 -10.42 -4.83
N ARG A 15 4.08 -10.75 -4.23
CA ARG A 15 3.98 -11.70 -3.10
C ARG A 15 4.51 -13.08 -3.47
N LYS A 16 4.26 -13.55 -4.70
CA LYS A 16 4.85 -14.80 -5.23
C LYS A 16 6.36 -14.65 -5.47
N LYS A 17 6.80 -13.51 -6.00
CA LYS A 17 8.20 -13.21 -6.29
C LYS A 17 9.06 -13.16 -5.01
N TYR A 18 8.53 -12.58 -3.94
CA TYR A 18 9.21 -12.44 -2.64
C TYR A 18 8.70 -13.47 -1.62
N SER A 19 8.45 -14.70 -2.08
CA SER A 19 7.94 -15.79 -1.24
C SER A 19 8.85 -16.15 -0.05
N SER A 20 10.16 -15.89 -0.16
CA SER A 20 11.10 -16.02 0.97
C SER A 20 10.77 -15.10 2.15
N ASN A 21 10.03 -14.00 1.91
CA ASN A 21 9.59 -13.04 2.93
C ASN A 21 8.11 -13.17 3.29
N PHE A 22 7.47 -14.29 2.93
CA PHE A 22 6.03 -14.50 3.12
C PHE A 22 5.57 -14.33 4.57
N LYS A 23 6.39 -14.77 5.54
CA LYS A 23 6.09 -14.60 6.97
C LYS A 23 6.01 -13.12 7.36
N GLN A 24 6.99 -12.30 6.95
CA GLN A 24 6.97 -10.86 7.27
C GLN A 24 5.84 -10.14 6.53
N ILE A 25 5.61 -10.47 5.26
CA ILE A 25 4.52 -9.89 4.47
C ILE A 25 3.16 -10.17 5.14
N ASN A 26 2.92 -11.42 5.54
CA ASN A 26 1.66 -11.79 6.19
C ASN A 26 1.49 -11.14 7.56
N ALA A 27 2.56 -10.99 8.34
CA ALA A 27 2.51 -10.28 9.61
C ALA A 27 2.04 -8.84 9.41
N ILE A 28 2.68 -8.11 8.48
CA ILE A 28 2.27 -6.74 8.13
C ILE A 28 0.82 -6.71 7.65
N ILE A 29 0.38 -7.65 6.81
CA ILE A 29 -1.01 -7.71 6.33
C ILE A 29 -1.99 -7.91 7.50
N GLN A 30 -1.66 -8.74 8.49
CA GLN A 30 -2.52 -8.93 9.65
C GLN A 30 -2.58 -7.64 10.48
N ASP A 31 -1.44 -7.02 10.74
CA ASP A 31 -1.40 -5.78 11.49
C ASP A 31 -2.15 -4.65 10.75
N LEU A 32 -2.08 -4.60 9.41
CA LEU A 32 -2.87 -3.65 8.60
C LEU A 32 -4.39 -3.86 8.70
N LYS A 33 -4.86 -5.08 9.02
CA LYS A 33 -6.28 -5.33 9.27
C LYS A 33 -6.73 -4.78 10.63
N GLU A 34 -5.83 -4.78 11.60
CA GLU A 34 -6.12 -4.33 12.95
C GLU A 34 -5.99 -2.81 13.07
N ASP A 35 -4.88 -2.25 12.57
CA ASP A 35 -4.60 -0.82 12.57
C ASP A 35 -3.67 -0.45 11.39
N PRO A 36 -4.22 0.03 10.27
CA PRO A 36 -3.41 0.42 9.12
C PRO A 36 -2.67 1.75 9.31
N PHE A 37 -3.09 2.59 10.25
CA PHE A 37 -2.49 3.91 10.47
C PHE A 37 -1.19 3.85 11.27
N ARG A 38 -0.96 2.74 11.98
CA ARG A 38 0.29 2.43 12.68
C ARG A 38 1.52 2.44 11.79
N TYR A 39 1.34 2.18 10.49
CA TYR A 39 2.42 1.98 9.54
C TYR A 39 2.67 3.19 8.65
N GLY A 40 3.95 3.53 8.48
CA GLY A 40 4.49 4.50 7.51
C GLY A 40 3.83 5.90 7.51
N SER A 41 4.63 6.97 7.54
CA SER A 41 4.07 8.30 7.29
C SER A 41 3.46 8.38 5.88
N LEU A 42 2.32 9.06 5.78
CA LEU A 42 1.70 9.37 4.49
C LEU A 42 2.69 10.11 3.59
N MET A 43 2.85 9.62 2.35
CA MET A 43 3.73 10.25 1.39
C MET A 43 3.11 11.56 0.90
N GLN A 44 3.86 12.65 1.00
CA GLN A 44 3.40 13.99 0.57
C GLN A 44 3.83 14.37 -0.86
N SER A 45 4.60 13.53 -1.54
CA SER A 45 5.04 13.84 -2.91
C SER A 45 3.87 13.85 -3.89
N LYS A 46 3.81 14.81 -4.82
CA LYS A 46 2.73 14.93 -5.82
C LYS A 46 2.42 13.61 -6.54
N SER A 47 3.43 12.82 -6.88
CA SER A 47 3.26 11.54 -7.60
C SER A 47 2.79 10.37 -6.72
N HIS A 48 2.89 10.48 -5.40
CA HIS A 48 2.61 9.39 -4.44
C HIS A 48 1.70 9.81 -3.28
N LYS A 49 0.95 10.92 -3.43
CA LYS A 49 0.03 11.41 -2.40
C LYS A 49 -1.03 10.35 -2.09
N GLY A 50 -1.38 10.18 -0.82
CA GLY A 50 -2.35 9.16 -0.40
C GLY A 50 -1.78 7.73 -0.31
N ILE A 51 -0.45 7.57 -0.37
CA ILE A 51 0.21 6.27 -0.22
C ILE A 51 1.02 6.26 1.07
N ARG A 52 0.96 5.12 1.77
CA ARG A 52 1.85 4.76 2.86
C ARG A 52 2.77 3.64 2.41
N HIS A 53 3.90 3.53 3.08
CA HIS A 53 4.82 2.43 2.85
C HIS A 53 5.35 1.88 4.15
N GLU A 54 5.55 0.56 4.18
CA GLU A 54 6.14 -0.13 5.32
C GLU A 54 7.33 -0.98 4.89
N ARG A 55 8.30 -1.11 5.78
CA ARG A 55 9.53 -1.85 5.52
C ARG A 55 9.33 -3.33 5.85
N ILE A 56 9.40 -4.18 4.82
CA ILE A 56 9.37 -5.65 5.02
C ILE A 56 10.77 -6.14 5.43
N THR A 57 11.81 -5.62 4.78
CA THR A 57 13.23 -5.91 5.09
C THR A 57 14.09 -4.68 4.87
N LYS A 58 15.41 -4.75 5.05
CA LYS A 58 16.33 -3.66 4.67
C LYS A 58 16.17 -3.19 3.22
N ASN A 59 15.81 -4.10 2.33
CA ASN A 59 15.76 -3.82 0.91
C ASN A 59 14.35 -3.87 0.34
N LEU A 60 13.31 -4.24 1.09
CA LEU A 60 11.96 -4.41 0.57
C LEU A 60 10.98 -3.50 1.29
N ARG A 61 10.12 -2.84 0.52
CA ARG A 61 9.02 -2.02 1.01
C ARG A 61 7.69 -2.44 0.40
N LEU A 62 6.67 -2.49 1.25
CA LEU A 62 5.27 -2.61 0.86
C LEU A 62 4.70 -1.21 0.65
N TYR A 63 3.99 -1.00 -0.46
CA TYR A 63 3.23 0.22 -0.71
C TYR A 63 1.74 -0.08 -0.66
N PHE A 64 1.00 0.75 0.08
CA PHE A 64 -0.44 0.57 0.28
C PHE A 64 -1.15 1.91 0.48
N SER A 65 -2.46 1.93 0.27
CA SER A 65 -3.32 3.10 0.53
C SER A 65 -4.41 2.73 1.52
N ILE A 66 -4.77 3.66 2.39
CA ILE A 66 -5.94 3.57 3.25
C ILE A 66 -7.04 4.37 2.57
N CYS A 67 -8.19 3.75 2.29
CA CYS A 67 -9.24 4.40 1.49
C CYS A 67 -9.84 5.63 2.18
N GLU A 68 -9.86 5.65 3.52
CA GLU A 68 -10.22 6.83 4.31
C GLU A 68 -9.31 8.02 4.00
N GLU A 69 -7.98 7.82 3.95
CA GLU A 69 -7.04 8.90 3.62
C GLU A 69 -7.18 9.35 2.16
N CYS A 70 -7.46 8.41 1.25
CA CYS A 70 -7.67 8.74 -0.16
C CYS A 70 -8.89 9.63 -0.40
N ASN A 71 -9.89 9.60 0.49
CA ASN A 71 -11.08 10.46 0.35
C ASN A 71 -10.73 11.94 0.45
N GLU A 72 -9.73 12.29 1.26
CA GLU A 72 -9.23 13.67 1.41
C GLU A 72 -8.51 14.17 0.14
N TYR A 73 -8.06 13.26 -0.73
CA TYR A 73 -7.29 13.56 -1.93
C TYR A 73 -8.10 13.46 -3.23
N ARG A 74 -9.43 13.36 -3.17
CA ARG A 74 -10.32 13.18 -4.34
C ARG A 74 -10.26 14.29 -5.39
N ILE A 75 -9.89 15.52 -4.99
CA ILE A 75 -9.83 16.68 -5.90
C ILE A 75 -8.60 16.61 -6.82
N ASP A 76 -7.55 15.89 -6.40
CA ASP A 76 -6.32 15.67 -7.16
C ASP A 76 -5.96 14.18 -7.11
N PRO A 77 -6.72 13.33 -7.84
CA PRO A 77 -6.66 11.89 -7.69
C PRO A 77 -5.29 11.39 -8.13
N THR A 78 -4.53 10.89 -7.16
CA THR A 78 -3.25 10.25 -7.47
C THR A 78 -3.49 8.92 -8.20
N PRO A 79 -2.49 8.44 -8.96
CA PRO A 79 -2.56 7.15 -9.64
C PRO A 79 -2.75 5.94 -8.70
N TYR A 80 -2.89 6.13 -7.39
CA TYR A 80 -3.06 5.05 -6.43
C TYR A 80 -4.40 5.14 -5.68
N CYS A 81 -4.91 6.34 -5.43
CA CYS A 81 -6.19 6.54 -4.76
C CYS A 81 -7.41 6.24 -5.65
N HIS A 82 -7.25 6.12 -6.97
CA HIS A 82 -8.35 5.72 -7.87
C HIS A 82 -8.91 4.32 -7.58
N LEU A 83 -8.17 3.48 -6.84
CA LEU A 83 -8.58 2.12 -6.46
C LEU A 83 -9.46 2.09 -5.19
N CYS A 84 -9.64 3.24 -4.54
CA CYS A 84 -10.51 3.41 -3.38
C CYS A 84 -11.82 4.08 -3.81
N PRO A 85 -12.92 3.31 -3.94
CA PRO A 85 -14.21 3.88 -4.29
C PRO A 85 -14.73 4.78 -3.16
N PRO A 86 -15.54 5.80 -3.50
CA PRO A 86 -15.86 6.86 -2.57
C PRO A 86 -16.76 6.46 -1.40
N GLU A 87 -17.43 5.33 -1.48
CA GLU A 87 -18.40 4.86 -0.48
C GLU A 87 -17.77 3.89 0.52
N ILE A 88 -16.44 3.74 0.47
CA ILE A 88 -15.77 2.61 1.08
C ILE A 88 -14.80 3.07 2.16
N GLU A 89 -15.33 3.10 3.38
CA GLU A 89 -14.57 3.22 4.62
C GLU A 89 -14.02 1.85 5.04
N ASN A 90 -12.99 1.82 5.88
CA ASN A 90 -12.39 0.59 6.42
C ASN A 90 -11.73 -0.34 5.39
N LYS A 91 -11.13 0.18 4.31
CA LYS A 91 -10.37 -0.64 3.36
C LYS A 91 -8.93 -0.17 3.18
N VAL A 92 -8.06 -1.15 3.03
CA VAL A 92 -6.64 -0.97 2.73
C VAL A 92 -6.35 -1.64 1.41
N PHE A 93 -5.74 -0.91 0.50
CA PHE A 93 -5.39 -1.40 -0.82
C PHE A 93 -3.88 -1.63 -0.93
N LEU A 94 -3.47 -2.86 -1.17
CA LEU A 94 -2.07 -3.26 -1.35
C LEU A 94 -1.67 -3.11 -2.81
N HIS A 95 -0.70 -2.23 -3.08
CA HIS A 95 -0.30 -1.87 -4.43
C HIS A 95 0.81 -2.74 -4.98
N THR A 96 1.94 -2.81 -4.29
CA THR A 96 3.16 -3.47 -4.79
C THR A 96 4.17 -3.68 -3.67
N ILE A 97 5.13 -4.59 -3.90
CA ILE A 97 6.34 -4.72 -3.10
C ILE A 97 7.54 -4.39 -3.98
N VAL A 98 8.33 -3.40 -3.58
CA VAL A 98 9.49 -2.94 -4.35
C VAL A 98 10.77 -2.98 -3.54
N THR A 99 11.89 -3.13 -4.26
CA THR A 99 13.21 -3.05 -3.65
C THR A 99 13.64 -1.59 -3.47
N HIS A 100 14.21 -1.25 -2.31
CA HIS A 100 14.91 0.01 -2.05
C HIS A 100 15.98 0.21 -3.12
N GLY A 101 15.84 1.25 -3.96
CA GLY A 101 16.73 1.54 -5.09
C GLY A 101 16.15 1.28 -6.49
N LYS A 102 14.98 0.62 -6.62
CA LYS A 102 14.22 0.54 -7.89
C LYS A 102 13.00 1.48 -7.91
N GLN A 103 12.96 2.48 -7.04
CA GLN A 103 11.88 3.47 -6.99
C GLN A 103 11.70 4.23 -8.33
N ASP A 104 12.70 4.23 -9.22
CA ASP A 104 12.67 4.92 -10.51
C ASP A 104 11.92 4.23 -11.66
N LYS A 105 11.28 3.06 -11.44
CA LYS A 105 10.57 2.35 -12.52
C LYS A 105 9.09 2.06 -12.26
N ILE A 106 8.43 2.78 -11.36
CA ILE A 106 6.95 2.88 -11.37
C ILE A 106 6.53 4.06 -12.27
N ARG A 107 7.19 4.20 -13.42
CA ARG A 107 6.80 5.08 -14.53
C ARG A 107 7.41 4.53 -15.81
N ARG A 108 6.58 3.86 -16.60
CA ARG A 108 6.27 4.21 -17.98
C ARG A 108 5.08 3.37 -18.42
#